data_AF-A0A0M0JH02-F1
#
_entry.id   AF-A0A0M0JH02-F1
#
_cell.length_a   1.000
_cell.length_b   1.000
_cell.length_c   1.000
_cell.angle_alpha   90.00
_cell.angle_beta   90.00
_cell.angle_gamma   90.00
#
_symmetry.space_group_name_H-M   'P 1'
#
loop_
_entity.id
_entity.type
_entity.pdbx_description
1 polymer ?
#
loop_
_entity_poly.entity_id
_entity_poly.type
_entity_poly.pdbx_seq_one_letter_code
_entity_poly.pdbx_strand_id
1 'polypeptide(L)'
;MLRRPWLVLFIAVLPSSSEAAAAQCTATATWPDGTEIVRECIVEGEGKAKRSVASNSVTDEEMAWLKNTRWLWNNWREVILKGDGTFLAPAEDCESDGNPKCRWSAADDQIIVNFGGAGAHTLTVTSDQLISGFRDSDSDPVQAQRVG
;
A
#
# COMPACT_ATOMS: atom_id res chain seq x y z
N MET A 1 -3.44 -76.20 22.74
CA MET A 1 -2.42 -75.11 22.75
C MET A 1 -3.18 -73.79 22.71
N LEU A 2 -3.48 -73.20 23.86
CA LEU A 2 -2.82 -72.01 24.42
C LEU A 2 -2.82 -70.78 23.47
N ARG A 3 -3.72 -69.82 23.70
CA ARG A 3 -3.41 -68.50 24.33
C ARG A 3 -4.63 -67.56 24.32
N ARG A 4 -4.98 -67.07 25.52
CA ARG A 4 -5.84 -65.92 25.84
C ARG A 4 -5.09 -64.59 25.52
N PRO A 5 -5.58 -63.41 25.93
CA PRO A 5 -6.79 -62.65 25.55
C PRO A 5 -6.41 -61.21 25.14
N TRP A 6 -7.36 -60.36 24.74
CA TRP A 6 -7.45 -58.97 25.26
C TRP A 6 -8.71 -58.26 24.77
N LEU A 7 -9.45 -57.73 25.75
CA LEU A 7 -10.46 -56.71 25.60
C LEU A 7 -9.72 -55.37 25.45
N VAL A 8 -10.05 -54.56 24.45
CA VAL A 8 -9.72 -53.13 24.45
C VAL A 8 -10.97 -52.35 24.05
N LEU A 9 -11.41 -51.54 25.01
CA LEU A 9 -12.44 -50.50 24.95
C LEU A 9 -11.80 -49.22 24.38
N PHE A 10 -12.35 -48.57 23.35
CA PHE A 10 -12.09 -47.14 23.12
C PHE A 10 -13.26 -46.41 22.42
N ILE A 11 -13.94 -45.61 23.24
CA ILE A 11 -14.38 -44.22 23.05
C ILE A 11 -15.05 -43.83 21.73
N ALA A 12 -16.35 -43.52 21.83
CA ALA A 12 -17.08 -42.72 20.87
C ALA A 12 -16.52 -41.28 20.83
N VAL A 13 -16.19 -40.81 19.63
CA VAL A 13 -16.04 -39.38 19.34
C VAL A 13 -17.06 -39.04 18.25
N LEU A 14 -18.15 -38.41 18.67
CA LEU A 14 -19.04 -37.66 17.80
C LEU A 14 -18.29 -36.41 17.32
N PRO A 15 -18.13 -36.19 16.00
CA PRO A 15 -17.82 -34.85 15.53
C PRO A 15 -19.07 -33.97 15.68
N SER A 16 -18.88 -33.00 16.57
CA SER A 16 -19.59 -31.77 16.80
C SER A 16 -20.21 -31.13 15.55
N SER A 17 -21.37 -30.54 15.78
CA SER A 17 -22.17 -29.65 14.93
C SER A 17 -21.38 -28.55 14.21
N SER A 18 -22.02 -28.09 13.13
CA SER A 18 -21.99 -26.73 12.57
C SER A 18 -20.80 -26.38 11.68
N GLU A 19 -21.01 -26.32 10.37
CA GLU A 19 -21.00 -25.01 9.69
C GLU A 19 -21.63 -25.08 8.30
N ALA A 20 -22.44 -24.07 8.04
CA ALA A 20 -23.27 -23.93 6.86
C ALA A 20 -22.42 -23.70 5.60
N ALA A 21 -23.01 -24.08 4.46
CA ALA A 21 -22.53 -23.82 3.12
C ALA A 21 -21.91 -22.43 2.96
N ALA A 22 -20.59 -22.37 2.83
CA ALA A 22 -19.93 -21.22 2.22
C ALA A 22 -20.36 -21.18 0.75
N ALA A 23 -21.25 -20.25 0.43
CA ALA A 23 -21.60 -19.93 -0.95
C ALA A 23 -20.33 -19.49 -1.69
N GLN A 24 -19.72 -20.40 -2.44
CA GLN A 24 -18.67 -20.11 -3.39
C GLN A 24 -19.31 -19.30 -4.51
N CYS A 25 -19.19 -17.98 -4.41
CA CYS A 25 -19.75 -17.10 -5.40
C CYS A 25 -18.78 -17.12 -6.60
N THR A 26 -19.14 -17.91 -7.61
CA THR A 26 -18.33 -18.05 -8.82
C THR A 26 -19.19 -17.62 -9.98
N ALA A 27 -18.87 -16.48 -10.58
CA ALA A 27 -19.58 -15.97 -11.74
C ALA A 27 -18.92 -16.51 -13.01
N THR A 28 -19.69 -17.24 -13.82
CA THR A 28 -19.24 -17.75 -15.12
C THR A 28 -19.80 -16.86 -16.22
N ALA A 29 -18.94 -16.46 -17.17
CA ALA A 29 -19.33 -15.74 -18.37
C ALA A 29 -18.88 -16.54 -19.60
N THR A 30 -19.82 -16.82 -20.50
CA THR A 30 -19.58 -17.53 -21.76
C THR A 30 -19.71 -16.55 -22.91
N TRP A 31 -18.68 -16.45 -23.74
CA TRP A 31 -18.64 -15.58 -24.91
C TRP A 31 -19.24 -16.27 -26.14
N PRO A 32 -19.59 -15.52 -27.21
CA PRO A 32 -20.20 -16.10 -28.43
C PRO A 32 -19.32 -17.12 -29.16
N ASP A 33 -18.01 -17.10 -28.93
CA ASP A 33 -17.00 -18.03 -29.45
C ASP A 33 -16.87 -19.32 -28.61
N GLY A 34 -17.67 -19.48 -27.56
CA GLY A 34 -17.70 -20.67 -26.71
C GLY A 34 -16.64 -20.71 -25.61
N THR A 35 -15.86 -19.64 -25.46
CA THR A 35 -14.89 -19.51 -24.37
C THR A 35 -15.63 -19.24 -23.05
N GLU A 36 -15.39 -20.08 -22.04
CA GLU A 36 -15.94 -19.90 -20.69
C GLU A 36 -14.87 -19.34 -19.76
N ILE A 37 -15.16 -18.20 -19.12
CA ILE A 37 -14.35 -17.65 -18.04
C ILE A 37 -15.11 -17.77 -16.73
N VAL A 38 -14.48 -18.44 -15.79
CA VAL A 38 -14.94 -18.65 -14.42
C VAL A 38 -14.18 -17.67 -13.53
N ARG A 39 -14.89 -16.73 -12.89
CA ARG A 39 -14.30 -15.78 -11.94
C ARG A 39 -14.92 -15.94 -10.55
N GLU A 40 -14.07 -16.10 -9.55
CA GLU A 40 -14.48 -16.04 -8.15
C GLU A 40 -14.85 -14.60 -7.81
N CYS A 41 -16.05 -14.36 -7.29
CA CYS A 41 -16.37 -13.06 -6.74
C CYS A 41 -15.76 -12.92 -5.34
N ILE A 42 -15.18 -11.75 -5.11
CA ILE A 42 -14.62 -11.39 -3.82
C ILE A 42 -15.81 -11.00 -2.92
N VAL A 43 -16.05 -11.80 -1.88
CA VAL A 43 -16.98 -11.44 -0.81
C VAL A 43 -16.30 -10.39 0.05
N GLU A 44 -16.89 -9.20 0.15
CA GLU A 44 -16.39 -8.13 1.01
C GLU A 44 -16.47 -8.56 2.48
N GLY A 45 -15.32 -8.93 3.04
CA GLY A 45 -15.15 -9.40 4.40
C GLY A 45 -13.67 -9.61 4.70
N GLU A 46 -13.07 -8.60 5.34
CA GLU A 46 -11.83 -8.65 6.13
C GLU A 46 -10.72 -9.63 5.65
N GLY A 47 -10.23 -9.42 4.44
CA GLY A 47 -9.04 -10.09 3.93
C GLY A 47 -8.05 -9.04 3.46
N LYS A 48 -6.85 -9.00 4.04
CA LYS A 48 -5.72 -8.17 3.60
C LYS A 48 -5.39 -8.50 2.14
N ALA A 49 -6.05 -7.82 1.21
CA ALA A 49 -5.78 -7.93 -0.20
C ALA A 49 -4.39 -7.33 -0.45
N LYS A 50 -3.37 -8.19 -0.54
CA LYS A 50 -2.17 -7.87 -1.34
C LYS A 50 -2.59 -7.87 -2.81
N ARG A 51 -3.37 -6.87 -3.19
CA ARG A 51 -3.55 -6.49 -4.58
C ARG A 51 -2.26 -5.76 -4.93
N SER A 52 -1.33 -6.44 -5.57
CA SER A 52 -0.16 -5.84 -6.22
C SER A 52 -0.63 -5.00 -7.42
N VAL A 53 -1.40 -3.96 -7.16
CA VAL A 53 -1.44 -2.80 -8.03
C VAL A 53 -0.29 -1.95 -7.53
N ALA A 54 0.64 -1.59 -8.41
CA ALA A 54 1.52 -0.46 -8.18
C ALA A 54 0.64 0.81 -8.13
N SER A 55 -0.18 0.93 -7.10
CA SER A 55 -0.91 2.13 -6.76
C SER A 55 0.14 3.02 -6.11
N ASN A 56 0.83 3.81 -6.94
CA ASN A 56 1.52 5.01 -6.47
C ASN A 56 0.49 6.08 -6.02
N SER A 57 -0.51 5.65 -5.28
CA SER A 57 -1.61 6.47 -4.86
C SER A 57 -1.14 7.18 -3.60
N VAL A 58 -1.16 8.51 -3.65
CA VAL A 58 -1.38 9.30 -2.43
C VAL A 58 -2.66 8.74 -1.82
N THR A 59 -2.51 8.02 -0.72
CA THR A 59 -3.55 7.19 -0.12
C THR A 59 -4.60 8.03 0.60
N ASP A 60 -4.23 9.25 0.97
CA ASP A 60 -5.10 10.17 1.67
C ASP A 60 -5.81 11.15 0.71
N GLU A 61 -7.15 11.13 0.74
CA GLU A 61 -7.96 12.07 -0.03
C GLU A 61 -7.82 13.50 0.50
N GLU A 62 -7.58 13.66 1.81
CA GLU A 62 -7.39 14.97 2.44
C GLU A 62 -6.08 15.61 1.99
N MET A 63 -5.09 14.80 1.59
CA MET A 63 -3.80 15.26 1.07
C MET A 63 -3.72 15.26 -0.45
N ALA A 64 -4.86 15.07 -1.14
CA ALA A 64 -4.91 15.13 -2.60
C ALA A 64 -4.48 16.49 -3.17
N TRP A 65 -4.58 17.58 -2.39
CA TRP A 65 -4.15 18.91 -2.80
C TRP A 65 -2.62 19.05 -2.94
N LEU A 66 -1.83 18.13 -2.38
CA LEU A 66 -0.37 18.08 -2.58
C LEU A 66 0.01 17.59 -3.98
N LYS A 67 -0.93 16.97 -4.70
CA LYS A 67 -0.67 16.43 -6.04
C LYS A 67 -0.40 17.56 -7.05
N ASN A 68 0.62 17.37 -7.87
CA ASN A 68 1.10 18.28 -8.90
C ASN A 68 1.46 19.68 -8.37
N THR A 69 1.98 19.74 -7.14
CA THR A 69 2.43 20.98 -6.51
C THR A 69 3.95 21.11 -6.54
N ARG A 70 4.44 22.35 -6.45
CA ARG A 70 5.87 22.67 -6.42
C ARG A 70 6.26 23.22 -5.06
N TRP A 71 7.43 22.84 -4.58
CA TRP A 71 7.91 23.19 -3.25
C TRP A 71 9.39 23.56 -3.30
N LEU A 72 9.76 24.68 -2.67
CA LEU A 72 11.14 25.06 -2.42
C LEU A 72 11.65 24.27 -1.20
N TRP A 73 12.45 23.24 -1.47
CA TRP A 73 12.98 22.33 -0.46
C TRP A 73 14.18 22.94 0.24
N ASN A 74 14.17 23.08 1.56
CA ASN A 74 15.24 23.63 2.41
C ASN A 74 15.88 24.92 1.89
N ASN A 75 15.10 25.81 1.25
CA ASN A 75 15.61 27.00 0.57
C ASN A 75 16.74 26.70 -0.45
N TRP A 76 16.72 25.48 -1.02
CA TRP A 76 17.71 25.00 -1.96
C TRP A 76 17.16 25.04 -3.38
N ARG A 77 16.22 24.14 -3.71
CA ARG A 77 15.67 24.02 -5.06
C ARG A 77 14.20 23.62 -5.06
N GLU A 78 13.52 23.92 -6.17
CA GLU A 78 12.14 23.50 -6.40
C GLU A 78 12.08 21.99 -6.66
N VAL A 79 11.16 21.33 -5.97
CA VAL A 79 10.79 19.92 -6.18
C VAL A 79 9.31 19.84 -6.52
N ILE A 80 8.91 18.76 -7.20
CA ILE A 80 7.54 18.56 -7.66
C ILE A 80 7.00 17.25 -7.09
N LEU A 81 5.88 17.36 -6.39
CA LEU A 81 5.10 16.22 -5.92
C LEU A 81 4.07 15.87 -7.00
N LYS A 82 4.32 14.88 -7.86
CA LYS A 82 3.37 14.53 -8.92
C LYS A 82 2.19 13.71 -8.39
N GLY A 83 1.03 13.83 -9.04
CA GLY A 83 -0.19 13.13 -8.62
C GLY A 83 -0.14 11.60 -8.69
N ASP A 84 0.84 11.06 -9.43
CA ASP A 84 1.14 9.63 -9.56
C ASP A 84 2.16 9.14 -8.52
N GLY A 85 2.38 9.88 -7.43
CA GLY A 85 3.34 9.53 -6.38
C GLY A 85 4.82 9.63 -6.79
N THR A 86 5.12 10.18 -7.98
CA THR A 86 6.50 10.43 -8.42
C THR A 86 7.03 11.73 -7.77
N PHE A 87 8.24 11.67 -7.24
CA PHE A 87 8.94 12.82 -6.66
C PHE A 87 10.02 13.30 -7.64
N LEU A 88 9.83 14.47 -8.24
CA LEU A 88 10.86 15.07 -9.09
C LEU A 88 11.66 16.09 -8.30
N ALA A 89 12.98 15.94 -8.34
CA ALA A 89 13.90 16.87 -7.73
C ALA A 89 15.13 17.07 -8.61
N PRO A 90 15.72 18.27 -8.61
CA PRO A 90 16.96 18.57 -9.33
C PRO A 90 18.18 18.02 -8.56
N ALA A 91 18.19 16.71 -8.35
CA ALA A 91 19.22 15.93 -7.70
C ALA A 91 19.52 14.68 -8.54
N GLU A 92 20.71 14.13 -8.36
CA GLU A 92 21.14 12.92 -9.04
C GLU A 92 20.11 11.80 -8.83
N ASP A 93 19.74 11.14 -9.93
CA ASP A 93 18.72 10.09 -10.04
C ASP A 93 17.25 10.51 -9.83
N CYS A 94 16.93 11.73 -9.36
CA CYS A 94 15.53 12.20 -9.20
C CYS A 94 15.07 13.24 -10.23
N GLU A 95 15.92 13.59 -11.19
CA GLU A 95 15.58 14.52 -12.28
C GLU A 95 14.65 13.91 -13.33
N SER A 96 14.70 12.60 -13.50
CA SER A 96 13.95 11.86 -14.51
C SER A 96 12.81 11.06 -13.88
N ASP A 97 11.67 11.05 -14.56
CA ASP A 97 10.53 10.23 -14.19
C ASP A 97 10.87 8.73 -14.20
N GLY A 98 10.27 7.99 -13.27
CA GLY A 98 10.35 6.52 -13.24
C GLY A 98 11.41 5.95 -12.31
N ASN A 99 12.19 6.76 -11.58
CA ASN A 99 13.05 6.22 -10.54
C ASN A 99 12.22 5.75 -9.33
N PRO A 100 12.24 4.45 -8.96
CA PRO A 100 11.51 3.95 -7.80
C PRO A 100 12.03 4.49 -6.46
N LYS A 101 13.25 5.05 -6.43
CA LYS A 101 13.83 5.68 -5.23
C LYS A 101 13.40 7.14 -5.04
N CYS A 102 12.71 7.73 -6.02
CA CYS A 102 12.24 9.11 -6.00
C CYS A 102 10.70 9.10 -6.03
N ARG A 103 10.12 8.80 -4.86
CA ARG A 103 8.69 8.55 -4.67
C ARG A 103 8.19 9.32 -3.46
N TRP A 104 6.93 9.74 -3.51
CA TRP A 104 6.28 10.29 -2.34
C TRP A 104 4.90 9.65 -2.14
N SER A 105 4.45 9.65 -0.90
CA SER A 105 3.14 9.19 -0.48
C SER A 105 2.67 10.02 0.70
N ALA A 106 1.36 10.12 0.88
CA ALA A 106 0.79 10.78 2.05
C ALA A 106 -0.32 9.90 2.64
N ALA A 107 -0.26 9.71 3.96
CA ALA A 107 -1.15 8.88 4.75
C ALA A 107 -1.18 9.39 6.19
N ASP A 108 -2.36 9.43 6.82
CA ASP A 108 -2.53 9.69 8.25
C ASP A 108 -1.79 10.96 8.71
N ASP A 109 -2.02 12.07 8.02
CA ASP A 109 -1.37 13.37 8.25
C ASP A 109 0.16 13.43 8.04
N GLN A 110 0.76 12.35 7.54
CA GLN A 110 2.19 12.25 7.28
C GLN A 110 2.47 12.13 5.79
N ILE A 111 3.51 12.83 5.35
CA ILE A 111 4.04 12.81 4.00
C ILE A 111 5.38 12.12 4.07
N ILE A 112 5.51 11.00 3.38
CA ILE A 112 6.77 10.27 3.25
C ILE A 112 7.36 10.56 1.87
N VAL A 113 8.58 11.06 1.84
CA VAL A 113 9.31 11.36 0.60
C VAL A 113 10.61 10.57 0.55
N ASN A 114 10.67 9.60 -0.35
CA ASN A 114 11.91 8.94 -0.72
C ASN A 114 12.66 9.81 -1.71
N PHE A 115 13.82 10.30 -1.29
CA PHE A 115 14.65 11.22 -2.04
C PHE A 115 15.95 10.56 -2.50
N GLY A 116 15.84 9.55 -3.37
CA GLY A 116 16.99 8.97 -4.07
C GLY A 116 18.11 8.55 -3.11
N GLY A 117 19.31 9.11 -3.31
CA GLY A 117 20.47 8.88 -2.46
C GLY A 117 20.41 9.53 -1.06
N ALA A 118 19.54 10.53 -0.86
CA ALA A 118 19.34 11.18 0.44
C ALA A 118 18.42 10.39 1.38
N GLY A 119 17.75 9.34 0.89
CA GLY A 119 16.91 8.46 1.72
C GLY A 119 15.50 9.00 1.96
N ALA A 120 14.81 8.40 2.93
CA ALA A 120 13.43 8.72 3.27
C ALA A 120 13.34 9.94 4.19
N HIS A 121 12.33 10.76 3.96
CA HIS A 121 11.99 11.94 4.74
C HIS A 121 10.55 11.83 5.21
N THR A 122 10.35 12.01 6.50
CA THR A 122 9.03 12.06 7.12
C THR A 122 8.67 13.51 7.40
N LEU A 123 7.61 13.98 6.74
CA LEU A 123 7.12 15.35 6.82
C LEU A 123 5.68 15.38 7.30
N THR A 124 5.27 16.51 7.86
CA THR A 124 3.91 16.80 8.29
C THR A 124 3.49 18.14 7.71
N VAL A 125 2.20 18.26 7.36
CA VAL A 125 1.63 19.52 6.92
C VAL A 125 1.56 20.48 8.11
N THR A 126 2.31 21.57 8.04
CA THR A 126 2.22 22.65 9.04
C THR A 126 1.18 23.69 8.61
N SER A 127 1.09 23.96 7.30
CA SER A 127 0.06 24.78 6.67
C SER A 127 0.01 24.50 5.16
N ASP A 128 -0.96 25.07 4.45
CA ASP A 128 -1.10 24.94 2.97
C ASP A 128 0.15 25.38 2.18
N GLN A 129 1.02 26.17 2.80
CA GLN A 129 2.22 26.74 2.20
C GLN A 129 3.51 26.18 2.81
N LEU A 130 3.43 25.36 3.86
CA LEU A 130 4.61 24.88 4.58
C LEU A 130 4.41 23.43 5.03
N ILE A 131 5.31 22.57 4.58
CA ILE A 131 5.50 21.21 5.11
C ILE A 131 6.84 21.15 5.82
N SER A 132 6.90 20.48 6.96
CA SER A 132 8.13 20.35 7.75
C SER A 132 8.24 18.99 8.40
N GLY A 133 9.45 18.58 8.72
CA GLY A 133 9.74 17.31 9.35
C GLY A 133 11.23 17.01 9.36
N PHE A 134 11.60 15.75 9.15
CA PHE A 134 12.97 15.29 9.34
C PHE A 134 13.35 14.23 8.30
N ARG A 135 14.64 14.12 8.06
CA ARG A 135 15.22 12.99 7.32
C ARG A 135 15.41 11.80 8.24
N ASP A 136 14.97 10.62 7.81
CA ASP A 136 14.95 9.43 8.67
C ASP A 136 16.36 8.91 9.02
N SER A 137 17.37 9.21 8.20
CA SER A 137 18.74 8.70 8.38
C SER A 137 19.52 9.37 9.51
N ASP A 138 19.30 10.66 9.74
CA ASP A 138 20.09 11.48 10.66
C ASP A 138 19.26 12.49 11.46
N SER A 139 17.94 12.49 11.27
CA SER A 139 17.02 13.45 11.89
C SER A 139 17.33 14.91 11.51
N ASP A 140 17.99 15.15 10.37
CA ASP A 140 18.19 16.51 9.88
C ASP A 140 16.83 17.16 9.58
N PRO A 141 16.59 18.39 10.06
CA PRO A 141 15.32 19.06 9.82
C PRO A 141 15.15 19.39 8.33
N VAL A 142 13.94 19.16 7.84
CA VAL A 142 13.55 19.46 6.47
C VAL A 142 12.30 20.32 6.48
N GLN A 143 12.29 21.34 5.63
CA GLN A 143 11.18 22.24 5.39
C GLN A 143 11.01 22.41 3.89
N ALA A 144 9.78 22.36 3.41
CA ALA A 144 9.46 22.73 2.05
C ALA A 144 8.37 23.79 2.04
N GLN A 145 8.63 24.89 1.33
CA GLN A 145 7.68 25.98 1.18
C GLN A 145 7.04 25.90 -0.20
N ARG A 146 5.71 26.03 -0.30
CA ARG A 146 5.02 25.94 -1.58
C ARG A 146 5.41 27.10 -2.49
N VAL A 147 5.65 26.80 -3.76
CA VAL A 147 5.95 27.78 -4.81
C VAL A 147 4.84 27.69 -5.85
N GLY A 148 3.90 28.65 -5.82
CA GLY A 148 2.75 28.68 -6.73
C GLY A 148 1.43 28.91 -6.01
#